data_AF-X1RLQ7-F1
#
_entry.id   AF-X1RLQ7-F1
#
_cell.length_a   1.000
_cell.length_b   1.000
_cell.length_c   1.000
_cell.angle_alpha   90.00
_cell.angle_beta   90.00
_cell.angle_gamma   90.00
#
_symmetry.space_group_name_H-M   'P 1'
#
loop_
_entity.id
_entity.type
_entity.pdbx_description
1 polymer ?
#
loop_
_entity_poly.entity_id
_entity_poly.type
_entity_poly.pdbx_seq_one_letter_code
_entity_poly.pdbx_strand_id
1 'polypeptide(L)'
;MQPLPAVNSTLRKLRKTPFFVWLILGQSFIFVTAPAIAPPNEVVRLQSALTVYMILTVAFMVLQKKKLPWMQATLNQGIAWFFVGFLVTAIVFSALNLQGFNLFQLTGPMYMIVFHTLVVATSETFIFQGFLPHIITPVVAQGAFGIFHWASYLGNWEAIGIAFIAGLVFYGLAVRFNIWLACGVHAGFNIGMLGILVGGG
;
A
#
# COMPACT_ATOMS: atom_id res chain seq x y z
N MET A 1 33.30 -2.50 -29.44
CA MET A 1 32.03 -2.43 -28.66
C MET A 1 31.42 -1.07 -28.93
N GLN A 2 30.21 -1.00 -29.49
CA GLN A 2 29.54 0.29 -29.66
C GLN A 2 29.04 0.78 -28.29
N PRO A 3 29.20 2.07 -27.96
CA PRO A 3 28.64 2.62 -26.73
C PRO A 3 27.11 2.50 -26.80
N LEU A 4 26.51 2.02 -25.71
CA LEU A 4 25.05 1.97 -25.59
C LEU A 4 24.48 3.37 -25.84
N PRO A 5 23.41 3.50 -26.64
CA PRO A 5 22.80 4.79 -26.92
C PRO A 5 22.47 5.47 -25.60
N ALA A 6 22.86 6.75 -25.49
CA ALA A 6 22.62 7.54 -24.29
C ALA A 6 21.14 7.40 -23.89
N VAL A 7 20.88 6.78 -22.73
CA VAL A 7 19.52 6.60 -22.19
C VAL A 7 18.77 7.91 -22.37
N ASN A 8 17.72 7.86 -23.20
CA ASN A 8 16.96 9.00 -23.70
C ASN A 8 16.63 9.95 -22.53
N SER A 9 16.85 11.26 -22.72
CA SER A 9 16.66 12.28 -21.70
C SER A 9 15.27 12.22 -21.04
N THR A 10 14.26 11.75 -21.78
CA THR A 10 12.90 11.46 -21.28
C THR A 10 12.86 10.38 -20.20
N LEU A 11 13.56 9.26 -20.37
CA LEU A 11 13.61 8.19 -19.36
C LEU A 11 14.28 8.65 -18.07
N ARG A 12 15.29 9.54 -18.17
CA ARG A 12 15.91 10.14 -16.98
C ARG A 12 14.96 11.06 -16.22
N LYS A 13 14.08 11.78 -16.92
CA LYS A 13 13.06 12.64 -16.29
C LYS A 13 12.00 11.80 -15.58
N LEU A 14 11.50 10.74 -16.21
CA LEU A 14 10.49 9.83 -15.62
C LEU A 14 10.97 9.19 -14.31
N ARG A 15 12.24 8.82 -14.22
CA ARG A 15 12.84 8.25 -12.99
C ARG A 15 12.90 9.24 -11.81
N LYS A 16 12.91 10.54 -12.10
CA LYS A 16 12.94 11.61 -11.10
C LYS A 16 11.54 12.09 -10.70
N THR A 17 10.50 11.65 -11.40
CA THR A 17 9.12 11.93 -11.02
C THR A 17 8.85 11.32 -9.64
N PRO A 18 8.27 12.08 -8.70
CA PRO A 18 7.91 11.55 -7.39
C PRO A 18 6.98 10.35 -7.49
N PHE A 19 7.18 9.34 -6.64
CA PHE A 19 6.39 8.10 -6.70
C PHE A 19 4.88 8.36 -6.57
N PHE A 20 4.43 9.32 -5.76
CA PHE A 20 2.99 9.58 -5.60
C PHE A 20 2.29 9.91 -6.93
N VAL A 21 3.00 10.52 -7.90
CA VAL A 21 2.45 10.77 -9.24
C VAL A 21 2.20 9.43 -9.93
N TRP A 22 3.16 8.51 -9.83
CA TRP A 22 3.02 7.14 -10.34
C TRP A 22 1.91 6.37 -9.62
N LEU A 23 1.71 6.59 -8.32
CA LEU A 23 0.61 6.00 -7.56
C LEU A 23 -0.75 6.47 -8.10
N ILE A 24 -0.93 7.78 -8.30
CA ILE A 24 -2.17 8.33 -8.88
C ILE A 24 -2.40 7.80 -10.30
N LEU A 25 -1.36 7.77 -11.13
CA LEU A 25 -1.44 7.22 -12.49
C LEU A 25 -1.81 5.73 -12.47
N GLY A 26 -1.23 4.95 -11.57
CA GLY A 26 -1.55 3.54 -11.36
C GLY A 26 -3.00 3.34 -10.90
N GLN A 27 -3.44 4.13 -9.92
CA GLN A 27 -4.83 4.11 -9.44
C GLN A 27 -5.82 4.48 -10.56
N SER A 28 -5.51 5.50 -11.36
CA SER A 28 -6.31 5.92 -12.51
C SER A 28 -6.38 4.84 -13.60
N PHE A 29 -5.26 4.16 -13.86
CA PHE A 29 -5.22 3.03 -14.79
C PHE A 29 -6.12 1.88 -14.31
N ILE A 30 -6.02 1.49 -13.04
CA ILE A 30 -6.88 0.44 -12.45
C ILE A 30 -8.35 0.90 -12.48
N PHE A 31 -8.64 2.17 -12.22
CA PHE A 31 -9.99 2.71 -12.23
C PHE A 31 -10.67 2.56 -13.60
N VAL A 32 -9.96 2.94 -14.68
CA VAL A 32 -10.47 2.83 -16.05
C VAL A 32 -10.57 1.38 -16.50
N THR A 33 -9.64 0.53 -16.08
CA THR A 33 -9.61 -0.90 -16.47
C THR A 33 -10.47 -1.80 -15.58
N ALA A 34 -11.08 -1.27 -14.51
CA ALA A 34 -11.90 -2.02 -13.56
C ALA A 34 -12.97 -2.92 -14.23
N PRO A 35 -13.74 -2.46 -15.24
CA PRO A 35 -14.73 -3.32 -15.91
C PRO A 35 -14.14 -4.53 -16.64
N ALA A 36 -12.86 -4.47 -17.01
CA ALA A 36 -12.16 -5.55 -17.72
C ALA A 36 -11.48 -6.54 -16.78
N ILE A 37 -11.17 -6.13 -15.54
CA ILE A 37 -10.35 -6.93 -14.60
C ILE A 37 -11.11 -7.43 -13.38
N ALA A 38 -12.27 -6.86 -13.06
CA ALA A 38 -13.08 -7.23 -11.89
C ALA A 38 -14.44 -7.82 -12.32
N PRO A 39 -15.03 -8.72 -11.50
CA PRO A 39 -16.41 -9.18 -11.69
C PRO A 39 -17.39 -8.00 -11.76
N PRO A 40 -18.44 -8.06 -12.62
CA PRO A 40 -19.36 -6.93 -12.82
C PRO A 40 -19.96 -6.36 -11.53
N ASN A 41 -20.22 -7.20 -10.53
CA ASN A 41 -20.77 -6.79 -9.23
C ASN A 41 -19.76 -6.06 -8.32
N GLU A 42 -18.45 -6.16 -8.58
CA GLU A 42 -17.39 -5.51 -7.79
C GLU A 42 -16.85 -4.24 -8.46
N VAL A 43 -17.15 -3.99 -9.74
CA VAL A 43 -16.59 -2.85 -10.52
C VAL A 43 -16.88 -1.51 -9.83
N VAL A 44 -18.15 -1.26 -9.47
CA VAL A 44 -18.56 0.00 -8.84
C VAL A 44 -17.85 0.18 -7.50
N ARG A 45 -17.80 -0.88 -6.69
CA ARG A 45 -17.13 -0.86 -5.38
C ARG A 45 -15.64 -0.56 -5.51
N LEU A 46 -14.95 -1.23 -6.45
CA LEU A 46 -13.53 -0.99 -6.73
C LEU A 46 -13.28 0.45 -7.20
N GLN A 47 -14.11 0.95 -8.12
CA GLN A 47 -14.03 2.33 -8.61
C GLN A 47 -14.27 3.34 -7.49
N SER A 48 -15.28 3.15 -6.64
CA SER A 48 -15.54 4.02 -5.48
C SER A 48 -14.35 4.04 -4.51
N ALA A 49 -13.77 2.88 -4.19
CA ALA A 49 -12.60 2.80 -3.33
C ALA A 49 -11.40 3.54 -3.93
N LEU A 50 -11.12 3.33 -5.23
CA LEU A 50 -10.07 4.04 -5.95
C LEU A 50 -10.28 5.55 -5.97
N THR A 51 -11.51 6.02 -6.20
CA THR A 51 -11.84 7.44 -6.13
C THR A 51 -11.53 8.03 -4.77
N VAL A 52 -11.92 7.35 -3.69
CA VAL A 52 -11.63 7.79 -2.31
C VAL A 52 -10.13 7.85 -2.07
N TYR A 53 -9.38 6.81 -2.43
CA TYR A 53 -7.91 6.81 -2.27
C TYR A 53 -7.21 7.87 -3.12
N MET A 54 -7.67 8.13 -4.35
CA MET A 54 -7.14 9.20 -5.20
C MET A 54 -7.40 10.58 -4.58
N ILE A 55 -8.64 10.85 -4.14
CA ILE A 55 -9.00 12.12 -3.49
C ILE A 55 -8.17 12.31 -2.22
N LEU A 56 -8.07 11.29 -1.36
CA LEU A 56 -7.27 11.34 -0.15
C LEU A 56 -5.81 11.61 -0.49
N THR A 57 -5.21 10.86 -1.41
CA THR A 57 -3.81 11.02 -1.83
C THR A 57 -3.54 12.45 -2.33
N VAL A 58 -4.42 13.00 -3.18
CA VAL A 58 -4.30 14.38 -3.68
C VAL A 58 -4.48 15.40 -2.55
N ALA A 59 -5.51 15.25 -1.72
CA ALA A 59 -5.77 16.14 -0.59
C ALA A 59 -4.57 16.19 0.36
N PHE A 60 -3.98 15.04 0.69
CA PHE A 60 -2.78 14.97 1.52
C PHE A 60 -1.59 15.66 0.87
N MET A 61 -1.39 15.52 -0.44
CA MET A 61 -0.32 16.23 -1.13
C MET A 61 -0.49 17.75 -1.09
N VAL A 62 -1.72 18.24 -1.25
CA VAL A 62 -2.02 19.68 -1.25
C VAL A 62 -1.91 20.27 0.17
N LEU A 63 -2.43 19.55 1.17
CA LEU A 63 -2.41 19.99 2.56
C LEU A 63 -1.01 19.94 3.18
N GLN A 64 -0.11 19.10 2.65
CA GLN A 64 1.22 18.93 3.20
C GLN A 64 2.19 20.02 2.76
N LYS A 65 2.15 21.17 3.46
CA LYS A 65 2.97 22.36 3.19
C LYS A 65 4.48 22.09 3.23
N LYS A 66 4.94 21.16 4.07
CA LYS A 66 6.34 20.72 4.14
C LYS A 66 6.46 19.35 3.48
N LYS A 67 7.12 19.29 2.32
CA LYS A 67 7.41 18.01 1.66
C LYS A 67 8.23 17.13 2.60
N LEU A 68 7.64 16.03 3.07
CA LEU A 68 8.34 15.08 3.93
C LEU A 68 9.44 14.39 3.12
N PRO A 69 10.57 13.98 3.73
CA PRO A 69 11.69 13.37 3.02
C PRO A 69 11.28 12.18 2.14
N TRP A 70 10.31 11.39 2.59
CA TRP A 70 9.80 10.26 1.83
C TRP A 70 8.98 10.65 0.59
N MET A 71 8.33 11.81 0.58
CA MET A 71 7.61 12.34 -0.59
C MET A 71 8.56 12.75 -1.72
N GLN A 72 9.84 12.90 -1.40
CA GLN A 72 10.91 13.25 -2.34
C GLN A 72 11.66 12.02 -2.86
N ALA A 73 11.32 10.82 -2.37
CA ALA A 73 11.92 9.59 -2.85
C ALA A 73 11.62 9.38 -4.34
N THR A 74 12.66 9.00 -5.09
CA THR A 74 12.52 8.65 -6.50
C THR A 74 11.73 7.34 -6.66
N LEU A 75 11.13 7.14 -7.83
CA LEU A 75 10.39 5.91 -8.15
C LEU A 75 11.24 4.66 -7.87
N ASN A 76 12.49 4.64 -8.33
CA ASN A 76 13.38 3.49 -8.17
C ASN A 76 13.67 3.16 -6.70
N GLN A 77 13.90 4.19 -5.88
CA GLN A 77 14.13 4.00 -4.45
C GLN A 77 12.87 3.47 -3.77
N GLY A 78 11.70 4.03 -4.10
CA GLY A 78 10.42 3.56 -3.56
C GLY A 78 10.14 2.11 -3.91
N ILE A 79 10.32 1.74 -5.19
CA ILE A 79 10.17 0.36 -5.66
C ILE A 79 11.13 -0.59 -4.94
N ALA A 80 12.41 -0.23 -4.82
CA ALA A 80 13.40 -1.10 -4.17
C ALA A 80 13.04 -1.37 -2.70
N TRP A 81 12.75 -0.33 -1.92
CA TRP A 81 12.38 -0.49 -0.51
C TRP A 81 11.05 -1.20 -0.32
N PHE A 82 10.08 -0.95 -1.20
CA PHE A 82 8.82 -1.69 -1.22
C PHE A 82 9.06 -3.19 -1.41
N PHE A 83 9.84 -3.59 -2.42
CA PHE A 83 10.13 -5.00 -2.67
C PHE A 83 10.91 -5.65 -1.53
N VAL A 84 11.84 -4.94 -0.89
CA VAL A 84 12.54 -5.44 0.30
C VAL A 84 11.56 -5.71 1.43
N GLY A 85 10.67 -4.77 1.74
CA GLY A 85 9.67 -4.94 2.81
C GLY A 85 8.71 -6.08 2.51
N PHE A 86 8.23 -6.15 1.26
CA PHE A 86 7.34 -7.19 0.79
C PHE A 86 7.99 -8.58 0.90
N LEU A 87 9.24 -8.73 0.45
CA LEU A 87 9.97 -10.00 0.50
C LEU A 87 10.22 -10.46 1.94
N VAL A 88 10.60 -9.55 2.84
CA VAL A 88 10.80 -9.88 4.25
C VAL A 88 9.51 -10.42 4.87
N THR A 89 8.38 -9.74 4.66
CA THR A 89 7.08 -10.23 5.18
C THR A 89 6.69 -11.56 4.56
N ALA A 90 6.88 -11.72 3.24
CA ALA A 90 6.60 -12.97 2.55
C ALA A 90 7.39 -14.15 3.14
N ILE A 91 8.69 -13.97 3.40
CA ILE A 91 9.56 -14.99 4.02
C ILE A 91 9.08 -15.32 5.44
N VAL A 92 8.79 -14.31 6.26
CA VAL A 92 8.32 -14.51 7.64
C VAL A 92 6.99 -15.27 7.65
N PHE A 93 6.02 -14.87 6.83
CA PHE A 93 4.71 -15.52 6.78
C PHE A 93 4.78 -16.94 6.25
N SER A 94 5.65 -17.18 5.25
CA SER A 94 5.92 -18.52 4.73
C SER A 94 6.58 -19.41 5.79
N ALA A 95 7.57 -18.89 6.54
CA ALA A 95 8.24 -19.62 7.61
C ALA A 95 7.31 -19.98 8.77
N LEU A 96 6.31 -19.14 9.03
CA LEU A 96 5.28 -19.37 10.05
C LEU A 96 4.13 -20.27 9.56
N ASN A 97 4.18 -20.78 8.32
CA ASN A 97 3.13 -21.59 7.70
C ASN A 97 1.73 -20.96 7.80
N LEU A 98 1.64 -19.63 7.73
CA LEU A 98 0.35 -18.95 7.70
C LEU A 98 -0.33 -19.26 6.37
N GLN A 99 -1.33 -20.16 6.41
CA GLN A 99 -2.00 -20.73 5.23
C GLN A 99 -2.49 -19.66 4.23
N GLY A 100 -2.79 -18.46 4.69
CA GLY A 100 -3.27 -17.39 3.82
C GLY A 100 -2.29 -16.96 2.73
N PHE A 101 -0.99 -16.89 3.02
CA PHE A 101 -0.02 -16.51 1.98
C PHE A 101 0.05 -17.57 0.86
N ASN A 102 -0.05 -18.86 1.22
CA ASN A 102 -0.02 -19.99 0.29
C ASN A 102 -1.34 -20.15 -0.50
N LEU A 103 -2.48 -19.88 0.12
CA LEU A 103 -3.80 -20.00 -0.52
C LEU A 103 -4.02 -18.87 -1.55
N PHE A 104 -3.62 -17.65 -1.24
CA PHE A 104 -3.86 -16.50 -2.13
C PHE A 104 -2.97 -16.50 -3.38
N GLN A 105 -1.77 -17.10 -3.31
CA GLN A 105 -0.87 -17.27 -4.47
C GLN A 105 -1.45 -18.17 -5.57
N LEU A 106 -2.39 -19.06 -5.24
CA LEU A 106 -2.87 -20.10 -6.13
C LEU A 106 -4.27 -19.82 -6.71
N THR A 107 -5.10 -19.02 -6.04
CA THR A 107 -6.52 -18.88 -6.39
C THR A 107 -7.07 -17.45 -6.38
N GLY A 108 -6.31 -16.47 -5.89
CA GLY A 108 -6.77 -15.09 -5.78
C GLY A 108 -6.86 -14.39 -7.16
N PRO A 109 -7.92 -13.63 -7.46
CA PRO A 109 -7.96 -12.88 -8.71
C PRO A 109 -6.89 -11.79 -8.70
N MET A 110 -6.04 -11.76 -9.72
CA MET A 110 -4.83 -10.92 -9.79
C MET A 110 -5.12 -9.43 -9.56
N TYR A 111 -6.31 -8.94 -9.93
CA TYR A 111 -6.70 -7.55 -9.68
C TYR A 111 -6.81 -7.22 -8.18
N MET A 112 -7.26 -8.17 -7.34
CA MET A 112 -7.35 -7.99 -5.89
C MET A 112 -5.98 -7.92 -5.25
N ILE A 113 -5.02 -8.73 -5.73
CA ILE A 113 -3.61 -8.67 -5.32
C ILE A 113 -3.07 -7.27 -5.63
N VAL A 114 -3.16 -6.84 -6.88
CA VAL A 114 -2.65 -5.54 -7.33
C VAL A 114 -3.29 -4.39 -6.55
N PHE A 115 -4.60 -4.42 -6.36
CA PHE A 115 -5.33 -3.41 -5.60
C PHE A 115 -4.88 -3.37 -4.13
N HIS A 116 -4.88 -4.49 -3.41
CA HIS A 116 -4.57 -4.50 -1.98
C HIS A 116 -3.09 -4.25 -1.66
N THR A 117 -2.19 -4.63 -2.57
CA THR A 117 -0.74 -4.49 -2.38
C THR A 117 -0.22 -3.12 -2.82
N LEU A 118 -0.68 -2.60 -3.96
CA LEU A 118 -0.15 -1.36 -4.51
C LEU A 118 -1.01 -0.15 -4.14
N VAL A 119 -2.34 -0.29 -4.15
CA VAL A 119 -3.23 0.84 -3.87
C VAL A 119 -3.50 0.95 -2.37
N VAL A 120 -4.13 -0.06 -1.78
CA VAL A 120 -4.59 -0.02 -0.38
C VAL A 120 -3.39 0.15 0.56
N ALA A 121 -2.42 -0.78 0.51
CA ALA A 121 -1.28 -0.73 1.43
C ALA A 121 -0.49 0.58 1.30
N THR A 122 -0.24 1.06 0.08
CA THR A 122 0.52 2.32 -0.10
C THR A 122 -0.28 3.52 0.39
N SER A 123 -1.54 3.65 0.00
CA SER A 123 -2.37 4.78 0.41
C SER A 123 -2.59 4.81 1.91
N GLU A 124 -2.90 3.68 2.53
CA GLU A 124 -3.08 3.64 3.99
C GLU A 124 -1.78 3.90 4.74
N THR A 125 -0.66 3.34 4.29
CA THR A 125 0.64 3.59 4.94
C THR A 125 0.99 5.07 4.91
N PHE A 126 0.70 5.74 3.80
CA PHE A 126 0.90 7.18 3.66
C PHE A 126 0.03 8.00 4.58
N ILE A 127 -1.23 7.60 4.74
CA ILE A 127 -2.19 8.30 5.57
C ILE A 127 -1.85 8.11 7.04
N PHE A 128 -1.81 6.86 7.51
CA PHE A 128 -1.80 6.54 8.93
C PHE A 128 -0.40 6.48 9.55
N GLN A 129 0.64 6.20 8.76
CA GLN A 129 2.02 6.17 9.25
C GLN A 129 2.87 7.31 8.68
N GLY A 130 2.52 7.80 7.50
CA GLY A 130 3.24 8.89 6.83
C GLY A 130 2.79 10.29 7.23
N PHE A 131 1.48 10.54 7.31
CA PHE A 131 0.93 11.89 7.43
C PHE A 131 0.29 12.16 8.79
N LEU A 132 -0.67 11.33 9.19
CA LEU A 132 -1.46 11.53 10.40
C LEU A 132 -0.61 11.68 11.67
N PRO A 133 0.51 10.95 11.87
CA PRO A 133 1.42 11.14 13.00
C PRO A 133 2.13 12.51 13.07
N HIS A 134 2.04 13.33 12.03
CA HIS A 134 2.53 14.72 12.04
C HIS A 134 1.47 15.75 12.43
N ILE A 135 0.20 15.35 12.50
CA ILE A 135 -0.91 16.21 12.97
C ILE A 135 -1.27 15.86 14.40
N ILE A 136 -1.34 14.57 14.71
CA ILE A 136 -1.71 14.03 16.02
C ILE A 136 -0.61 13.10 16.51
N THR A 137 -0.69 12.66 17.78
CA THR A 137 0.33 11.76 18.31
C THR A 137 0.33 10.42 17.55
N PRO A 138 1.50 9.77 17.37
CA PRO A 138 1.59 8.53 16.60
C PRO A 138 0.66 7.42 17.11
N VAL A 139 0.50 7.32 18.43
CA VAL A 139 -0.39 6.34 19.08
C VAL A 139 -1.85 6.58 18.68
N VAL A 140 -2.32 7.83 18.70
CA VAL A 140 -3.70 8.15 18.31
C VAL A 140 -3.90 7.92 16.81
N ALA A 141 -2.89 8.21 15.97
CA ALA A 141 -2.94 7.89 14.55
C ALA A 141 -3.11 6.38 14.29
N GLN A 142 -2.41 5.52 15.05
CA GLN A 142 -2.59 4.07 14.94
C GLN A 142 -3.92 3.60 15.53
N GLY A 143 -4.44 4.28 16.56
CA GLY A 143 -5.80 4.06 17.06
C GLY A 143 -6.84 4.31 15.97
N ALA A 144 -6.70 5.42 15.23
CA ALA A 144 -7.55 5.73 14.08
C ALA A 144 -7.42 4.68 12.97
N PHE A 145 -6.21 4.14 12.72
CA PHE A 145 -5.99 3.05 11.77
C PHE A 145 -6.72 1.76 12.18
N GLY A 146 -6.73 1.44 13.49
CA GLY A 146 -7.49 0.33 14.03
C GLY A 146 -9.01 0.51 13.89
N ILE A 147 -9.53 1.70 14.21
CA ILE A 147 -10.96 2.02 14.05
C ILE A 147 -11.38 1.98 12.58
N PHE A 148 -10.52 2.46 11.67
CA PHE A 148 -10.75 2.36 10.23
C PHE A 148 -10.93 0.90 9.80
N HIS A 149 -10.08 -0.01 10.28
CA HIS A 149 -10.19 -1.44 9.96
C HIS A 149 -11.40 -2.10 10.60
N TRP A 150 -11.80 -1.70 11.80
CA TRP A 150 -13.06 -2.18 12.41
C TRP A 150 -14.27 -1.92 11.53
N ALA A 151 -14.37 -0.71 10.96
CA ALA A 151 -15.45 -0.38 10.04
C ALA A 151 -15.37 -1.23 8.75
N SER A 152 -14.16 -1.43 8.21
CA SER A 152 -13.92 -2.27 7.04
C SER A 152 -14.23 -3.76 7.26
N TYR A 153 -14.11 -4.24 8.50
CA TYR A 153 -14.39 -5.63 8.91
C TYR A 153 -15.72 -5.78 9.67
N LEU A 154 -16.72 -4.96 9.33
CA LEU A 154 -18.10 -5.08 9.82
C LEU A 154 -18.23 -5.12 11.35
N GLY A 155 -17.35 -4.41 12.05
CA GLY A 155 -17.40 -4.27 13.50
C GLY A 155 -16.62 -5.32 14.30
N ASN A 156 -15.73 -6.10 13.67
CA ASN A 156 -14.90 -7.05 14.39
C ASN A 156 -13.89 -6.34 15.32
N TRP A 157 -14.06 -6.51 16.64
CA TRP A 157 -13.21 -5.90 17.67
C TRP A 157 -11.77 -6.43 17.67
N GLU A 158 -11.56 -7.69 17.34
CA GLU A 158 -10.20 -8.27 17.25
C GLU A 158 -9.39 -7.59 16.14
N ALA A 159 -10.06 -7.17 15.06
CA ALA A 159 -9.42 -6.48 13.96
C ALA A 159 -8.87 -5.10 14.37
N ILE A 160 -9.46 -4.42 15.36
CA ILE A 160 -8.89 -3.19 15.92
C ILE A 160 -7.52 -3.46 16.51
N GLY A 161 -7.42 -4.49 17.38
CA GLY A 161 -6.18 -4.81 18.09
C GLY A 161 -5.07 -5.20 17.12
N ILE A 162 -5.39 -6.06 16.15
CA ILE A 162 -4.44 -6.49 15.12
C ILE A 162 -3.99 -5.28 14.27
N ALA A 163 -4.92 -4.48 13.76
CA ALA A 163 -4.60 -3.32 12.93
C ALA A 163 -3.82 -2.25 13.71
N PHE A 164 -4.16 -2.01 14.97
CA PHE A 164 -3.43 -1.09 15.84
C PHE A 164 -1.96 -1.50 16.02
N ILE A 165 -1.72 -2.78 16.36
CA ILE A 165 -0.37 -3.32 16.54
C ILE A 165 0.40 -3.28 15.22
N ALA A 166 -0.23 -3.72 14.12
CA ALA A 166 0.36 -3.67 12.78
C ALA A 166 0.73 -2.21 12.41
N GLY A 167 -0.17 -1.27 12.67
CA GLY A 167 0.05 0.16 12.43
C GLY A 167 1.25 0.72 13.21
N LEU A 168 1.42 0.33 14.48
CA LEU A 168 2.61 0.71 15.27
C LEU A 168 3.90 0.15 14.67
N VAL A 169 3.89 -1.11 14.23
CA VAL A 169 5.04 -1.74 13.57
C VAL A 169 5.36 -1.00 12.26
N PHE A 170 4.36 -0.74 11.42
CA PHE A 170 4.53 -0.02 10.16
C PHE A 170 5.05 1.40 10.39
N TYR A 171 4.56 2.09 11.42
CA TYR A 171 5.06 3.42 11.79
C TYR A 171 6.52 3.37 12.23
N GLY A 172 6.89 2.42 13.08
CA GLY A 172 8.28 2.22 13.51
C GLY A 172 9.22 1.98 12.32
N LEU A 173 8.80 1.15 11.36
CA LEU A 173 9.55 0.91 10.12
C LEU A 173 9.66 2.19 9.26
N ALA A 174 8.57 2.94 9.14
CA ALA A 174 8.52 4.17 8.35
C ALA A 174 9.48 5.23 8.90
N VAL A 175 9.54 5.38 10.23
CA VAL A 175 10.43 6.33 10.91
C VAL A 175 11.88 5.85 10.90
N ARG A 176 12.13 4.57 11.19
CA ARG A 176 13.49 4.04 11.38
C ARG A 176 14.26 3.85 10.08
N PHE A 177 13.54 3.46 9.01
CA PHE A 177 14.13 3.08 7.74
C PHE A 177 13.58 3.96 6.62
N ASN A 178 12.34 3.68 6.20
CA ASN A 178 11.68 4.36 5.11
C ASN A 178 10.21 3.95 5.05
N ILE A 179 9.32 4.90 4.75
CA ILE A 179 7.90 4.61 4.55
C ILE A 179 7.64 3.54 3.46
N TRP A 180 8.49 3.48 2.43
CA TRP A 180 8.35 2.51 1.35
C TRP A 180 8.59 1.07 1.82
N LEU A 181 9.52 0.90 2.77
CA LEU A 181 9.72 -0.39 3.43
C LEU A 181 8.45 -0.78 4.20
N ALA A 182 7.86 0.17 4.93
CA ALA A 182 6.59 -0.05 5.64
C ALA A 182 5.45 -0.39 4.66
N CYS A 183 5.34 0.29 3.52
CA CYS A 183 4.35 -0.04 2.47
C CYS A 183 4.53 -1.48 1.97
N GLY A 184 5.76 -1.90 1.72
CA GLY A 184 6.07 -3.28 1.31
C GLY A 184 5.68 -4.31 2.36
N VAL A 185 6.00 -4.03 3.62
CA VAL A 185 5.63 -4.90 4.75
C VAL A 185 4.12 -4.98 4.91
N HIS A 186 3.42 -3.85 4.81
CA HIS A 186 1.96 -3.78 4.86
C HIS A 186 1.32 -4.52 3.67
N ALA A 187 1.85 -4.38 2.45
CA ALA A 187 1.37 -5.12 1.29
C ALA A 187 1.50 -6.65 1.48
N GLY A 188 2.64 -7.12 2.00
CA GLY A 188 2.83 -8.52 2.34
C GLY A 188 1.86 -9.00 3.43
N PHE A 189 1.63 -8.15 4.44
CA PHE A 189 0.66 -8.42 5.52
C PHE A 189 -0.75 -8.56 4.96
N ASN A 190 -1.18 -7.67 4.06
CA ASN A 190 -2.49 -7.73 3.42
C ASN A 190 -2.68 -9.03 2.64
N ILE A 191 -1.68 -9.49 1.88
CA ILE A 191 -1.77 -10.78 1.19
C ILE A 191 -1.95 -11.92 2.20
N GLY A 192 -1.11 -11.94 3.25
CA GLY A 192 -1.16 -12.97 4.27
C GLY A 192 -2.53 -13.04 4.95
N MET A 193 -3.06 -11.88 5.37
CA MET A 193 -4.36 -11.78 6.04
C MET A 193 -5.53 -12.07 5.10
N LEU A 194 -5.52 -11.56 3.86
CA LEU A 194 -6.56 -11.84 2.88
C LEU A 194 -6.69 -13.34 2.62
N GLY A 195 -5.58 -14.06 2.52
CA GLY A 195 -5.66 -15.50 2.36
C GLY A 195 -6.14 -16.23 3.61
N ILE A 196 -5.90 -15.71 4.82
CA ILE A 196 -6.47 -16.29 6.06
C ILE A 196 -7.99 -16.08 6.06
N LEU A 197 -8.45 -14.90 5.68
CA LEU A 197 -9.87 -14.54 5.67
C LEU A 197 -10.67 -15.24 4.55
N VAL A 198 -10.05 -15.50 3.40
CA VAL A 198 -10.67 -16.19 2.25
C VAL A 198 -10.53 -17.71 2.35
N GLY A 199 -9.45 -18.21 2.98
CA GLY A 199 -9.11 -19.62 3.07
C GLY A 199 -9.63 -20.37 4.31
N GLY A 200 -10.14 -19.64 5.31
CA GLY A 200 -10.75 -20.21 6.52
C GLY A 200 -12.27 -20.44 6.42
N GLY A 201 -12.84 -20.33 5.22
CA GLY A 201 -14.25 -20.63 4.91
C GLY A 201 -14.43 -21.98 4.24
#